data_AF-A0A392SYH2-F1
#
_entry.id   AF-A0A392SYH2-F1
#
_cell.length_a   1.000
_cell.length_b   1.000
_cell.length_c   1.000
_cell.angle_alpha   90.00
_cell.angle_beta   90.00
_cell.angle_gamma   90.00
#
_symmetry.space_group_name_H-M   'P 1'
#
loop_
_entity.id
_entity.type
_entity.pdbx_description
1 polymer ?
#
loop_
_entity_poly.entity_id
_entity_poly.type
_entity_poly.pdbx_seq_one_letter_code
_entity_poly.pdbx_strand_id
1 'polypeptide(L)' 'MTFQPQPAQIVDRDVKNLRNKSIPVVKVVWEGSPDGEATWELESEMLR' A
#
# COMPACT_ATOMS: atom_id res chain seq x y z
N MET A 1 20.97 7.76 7.77
CA MET A 1 19.60 7.74 8.30
C MET A 1 18.70 7.23 7.19
N THR A 2 18.24 5.99 7.28
CA THR A 2 17.23 5.46 6.36
C THR A 2 15.88 5.94 6.88
N PHE A 3 15.33 7.00 6.30
CA PHE A 3 13.96 7.39 6.57
C PHE A 3 13.07 6.26 6.08
N GLN A 4 12.49 5.48 6.99
CA GLN A 4 11.42 4.55 6.64
C GLN A 4 10.15 5.37 6.69
N PRO A 5 9.58 5.77 5.55
CA PRO A 5 8.34 6.50 5.56
C PRO A 5 7.29 5.64 6.26
N GLN A 6 6.50 6.24 7.16
CA GLN A 6 5.37 5.55 7.76
C GLN A 6 4.16 5.68 6.84
N PRO A 7 3.31 4.66 6.75
CA PRO A 7 2.09 4.74 5.97
C PRO A 7 1.19 5.82 6.58
N ALA A 8 0.98 6.91 5.85
CA ALA A 8 0.15 8.03 6.31
C ALA A 8 -1.32 7.64 6.31
N GLN A 9 -1.78 7.12 5.17
CA GLN A 9 -3.19 6.83 4.95
C GLN A 9 -3.39 5.84 3.81
N ILE A 10 -4.34 4.92 3.97
CA ILE A 10 -4.86 4.11 2.87
C ILE A 10 -5.86 4.95 2.09
N VAL A 11 -5.55 5.23 0.82
CA VAL A 11 -6.40 6.02 -0.08
C VAL A 11 -7.29 5.16 -0.96
N ASP A 12 -6.93 3.90 -1.18
CA ASP A 12 -7.71 2.99 -2.02
C ASP A 12 -7.50 1.53 -1.61
N ARG A 13 -8.45 0.66 -1.94
CA ARG A 13 -8.36 -0.79 -1.75
C ARG A 13 -8.89 -1.48 -3.00
N ASP A 14 -8.08 -2.37 -3.56
CA ASP A 14 -8.42 -3.14 -4.74
C ASP A 14 -8.12 -4.63 -4.52
N VAL A 15 -8.75 -5.49 -5.30
CA VAL A 15 -8.52 -6.94 -5.24
C VAL A 15 -8.05 -7.41 -6.61
N LYS A 16 -6.76 -7.73 -6.70
CA LYS A 16 -6.19 -8.32 -7.91
C LYS A 16 -6.59 -9.78 -8.02
N ASN A 17 -7.55 -10.03 -8.90
CA ASN A 17 -7.94 -11.38 -9.29
C ASN A 17 -6.95 -11.94 -10.32
N LEU A 18 -6.14 -12.90 -9.87
CA LEU A 18 -5.30 -13.73 -10.73
C LEU A 18 -6.03 -15.03 -11.08
N ARG A 19 -5.49 -15.76 -12.05
CA ARG A 19 -6.09 -16.99 -12.60
C ARG A 19 -6.48 -18.02 -11.54
N ASN A 20 -5.74 -18.09 -10.43
CA ASN A 20 -5.94 -19.08 -9.36
C ASN A 20 -6.08 -18.47 -7.95
N LYS A 21 -6.03 -17.13 -7.80
CA LYS A 21 -6.08 -16.48 -6.48
C LYS A 21 -6.52 -15.03 -6.58
N SER A 22 -7.19 -14.56 -5.54
CA SER A 22 -7.51 -13.14 -5.35
C SER A 22 -6.58 -12.56 -4.29
N ILE A 23 -5.92 -11.45 -4.61
CA ILE A 23 -4.98 -10.79 -3.70
C ILE A 23 -5.51 -9.40 -3.37
N PRO A 24 -5.86 -9.12 -2.10
CA PRO A 24 -6.21 -7.78 -1.68
C PRO A 24 -4.96 -6.90 -1.65
N VAL A 25 -5.05 -5.75 -2.30
CA VAL A 25 -4.02 -4.71 -2.35
C VAL A 25 -4.61 -3.39 -1.87
N VAL A 26 -3.82 -2.63 -1.14
CA VAL A 26 -4.20 -1.33 -0.60
C VAL A 26 -3.25 -0.29 -1.14
N LYS A 27 -3.79 0.84 -1.60
CA LYS A 27 -3.01 1.98 -2.03
C LYS A 27 -2.73 2.84 -0.80
N VAL A 28 -1.46 2.95 -0.45
CA VAL A 28 -1.01 3.64 0.76
C VAL A 28 -0.22 4.87 0.36
N VAL A 29 -0.64 6.03 0.88
CA VAL A 29 0.13 7.27 0.81
C VAL A 29 1.12 7.26 1.96
N TRP A 30 2.35 7.68 1.69
CA TRP A 30 3.45 7.70 2.64
C TRP A 30 3.66 9.10 3.22
N GLU A 31 3.88 9.21 4.54
CA GLU A 31 4.18 10.50 5.16
C GLU A 31 5.55 11.00 4.69
N GLY A 32 5.60 12.27 4.27
CA GLY A 32 6.82 12.89 3.79
C GLY A 32 7.18 12.61 2.33
N SER A 33 6.33 11.89 1.57
CA SER A 33 6.53 11.81 0.11
C SER A 33 6.20 13.17 -0.54
N PRO A 34 7.13 13.76 -1.31
CA PRO A 34 7.03 15.13 -1.81
C PRO A 34 5.85 15.36 -2.77
N ASP A 35 5.36 14.32 -3.44
CA ASP A 35 4.31 14.42 -4.47
C ASP A 35 3.03 13.65 -4.13
N GLY A 36 2.81 13.30 -2.85
CA GLY A 36 1.67 12.45 -2.47
C GLY A 36 1.79 11.05 -3.07
N GLU A 37 3.03 10.56 -3.21
CA GLU A 37 3.31 9.25 -3.75
C GLU A 37 2.56 8.18 -2.96
N ALA A 38 1.86 7.35 -3.72
CA ALA A 38 1.03 6.30 -3.19
C ALA A 38 1.43 4.99 -3.84
N THR A 39 1.89 4.03 -3.05
CA THR A 39 2.25 2.70 -3.54
C THR A 39 1.12 1.72 -3.31
N TRP A 40 1.04 0.70 -4.16
CA TRP A 40 0.11 -0.41 -3.99
C TRP A 40 0.82 -1.52 -3.22
N GLU A 41 0.43 -1.70 -1.97
CA GLU A 41 0.97 -2.72 -1.08
C GLU A 41 -0.04 -3.85 -0.88
N LEU A 42 0.43 -5.04 -0.56
CA LEU A 42 -0.46 -6.15 -0.23
C LEU A 42 -1.12 -5.88 1.13
N GLU A 43 -2.44 -6.05 1.24
CA GLU A 43 -3.13 -5.91 2.52
C GLU A 43 -2.58 -6.90 3.55
N SER A 44 -2.19 -8.10 3.09
CA SER A 44 -1.58 -9.14 3.93
C SER A 44 -0.21 -8.77 4.52
N GLU A 45 0.56 -7.90 3.86
CA GLU A 45 1.85 -7.42 4.38
C GLU A 45 1.65 -6.28 5.40
N MET A 46 0.53 -5.56 5.32
CA MET A 46 0.15 -4.48 6.25
C MET A 46 -0.53 -5.00 7.54
N LEU A 47 -1.24 -6.13 7.46
CA LEU A 47 -1.98 -6.73 8.58
C LEU A 47 -1.13 -7.64 9.50
N ARG A 48 0.20 -7.51 9.47
CA ARG A 48 1.11 -8.41 10.21
C ARG A 48 1.36 -7.99 11.65
#